data_AF-A0A502CNG5-F1
#
_entry.id   AF-A0A502CNG5-F1
#
_cell.length_a   1.000
_cell.length_b   1.000
_cell.length_c   1.000
_cell.angle_alpha   90.00
_cell.angle_beta   90.00
_cell.angle_gamma   90.00
#
_symmetry.space_group_name_H-M   'P 1'
#
loop_
_entity.id
_entity.type
_entity.pdbx_description
1 polymer ?
#
loop_
_entity_poly.entity_id
_entity_poly.type
_entity_poly.pdbx_seq_one_letter_code
_entity_poly.pdbx_strand_id
1 'polypeptide(L)'
;MTSLEDLLPEPSPSDLLKRLRSILAYAAEGGALGREHAVIYLDLRQRLLDSDIGKLLPGFLYQCVTVFRFKEFIALYDPDTELRIAFIDRMIARCIAIHPPESAPKPSGDDQEPWTF
;
A
#
# COMPACT_ATOMS: atom_id res chain seq x y z
N MET A 1 -20.27 -6.55 23.98
CA MET A 1 -20.16 -7.51 22.87
C MET A 1 -19.04 -7.00 21.99
N THR A 2 -17.85 -7.60 22.08
CA THR A 2 -16.72 -7.28 21.20
C THR A 2 -17.08 -7.81 19.81
N SER A 3 -17.10 -6.96 18.78
CA SER A 3 -17.43 -7.40 17.41
C SER A 3 -16.33 -8.35 16.94
N LEU A 4 -16.65 -9.35 16.11
CA LEU A 4 -15.63 -10.19 15.47
C LEU A 4 -14.65 -9.37 14.61
N GLU A 5 -15.07 -8.17 14.20
CA GLU A 5 -14.25 -7.19 13.50
C GLU A 5 -13.16 -6.58 14.40
N ASP A 6 -13.38 -6.51 15.72
CA ASP A 6 -12.39 -6.01 16.70
C ASP A 6 -11.27 -7.03 16.97
N LEU A 7 -11.40 -8.27 16.48
CA LEU A 7 -10.44 -9.36 16.69
C LEU A 7 -9.45 -9.52 15.53
N LEU A 8 -9.70 -8.88 14.39
CA LEU A 8 -8.76 -8.89 13.27
C LEU A 8 -7.82 -7.70 13.40
N PRO A 9 -6.49 -7.92 13.39
CA PRO A 9 -5.55 -6.81 13.42
C PRO A 9 -5.79 -5.92 12.20
N GLU A 10 -5.92 -4.61 12.45
CA GLU A 10 -5.97 -3.62 11.37
C GLU A 10 -4.74 -3.80 10.47
N PRO A 11 -4.91 -3.85 9.14
CA PRO A 11 -3.81 -4.07 8.22
C PRO A 11 -2.80 -2.94 8.35
N SER A 12 -1.51 -3.29 8.39
CA SER A 12 -0.46 -2.28 8.46
C SER A 12 -0.49 -1.37 7.22
N PRO A 13 0.02 -0.12 7.30
CA PRO A 13 0.15 0.75 6.13
C PRO A 13 0.92 0.11 4.97
N SER A 14 1.95 -0.69 5.28
CA SER A 14 2.71 -1.46 4.29
C SER A 14 1.83 -2.48 3.57
N ASP A 15 0.92 -3.14 4.28
CA ASP A 15 0.00 -4.12 3.69
C ASP A 15 -1.05 -3.45 2.80
N LEU A 16 -1.56 -2.28 3.20
CA LEU A 16 -2.45 -1.47 2.36
C LEU A 16 -1.77 -1.09 1.05
N LEU A 17 -0.51 -0.65 1.09
CA LEU A 17 0.27 -0.31 -0.10
C LEU A 17 0.56 -1.52 -0.99
N LYS A 18 0.89 -2.68 -0.42
CA LYS A 18 1.10 -3.93 -1.17
C LYS A 18 -0.18 -4.36 -1.88
N ARG A 19 -1.33 -4.29 -1.20
CA ARG A 19 -2.64 -4.62 -1.79
C ARG A 19 -3.00 -3.64 -2.91
N LEU A 20 -2.77 -2.34 -2.71
CA LEU A 20 -2.94 -1.33 -3.76
C LEU A 20 -2.06 -1.67 -4.98
N ARG A 21 -0.77 -1.96 -4.76
CA ARG A 21 0.17 -2.36 -5.82
C ARG A 21 -0.39 -3.51 -6.66
N SER A 22 -0.92 -4.56 -6.03
CA SER A 22 -1.50 -5.70 -6.74
C SER A 22 -2.66 -5.30 -7.66
N ILE A 23 -3.58 -4.43 -7.19
CA ILE A 23 -4.71 -3.96 -8.00
C ILE A 23 -4.22 -3.09 -9.17
N LEU A 24 -3.29 -2.18 -8.92
CA LEU A 24 -2.77 -1.29 -9.97
C LEU A 24 -1.96 -2.08 -11.01
N ALA A 25 -1.17 -3.08 -10.59
CA ALA A 25 -0.44 -3.95 -11.50
C ALA A 25 -1.40 -4.78 -12.37
N TYR A 26 -2.43 -5.39 -11.77
CA TYR A 26 -3.46 -6.12 -12.52
C TYR A 26 -4.17 -5.22 -13.54
N ALA A 27 -4.48 -3.98 -13.17
CA ALA A 27 -5.05 -3.01 -14.11
C ALA A 27 -4.05 -2.61 -15.22
N ALA A 28 -2.76 -2.48 -14.91
CA ALA A 28 -1.70 -2.19 -15.87
C ALA A 28 -1.56 -3.32 -16.91
N GLU A 29 -1.69 -4.57 -16.49
CA GLU A 29 -1.67 -5.75 -17.37
C GLU A 29 -2.91 -5.82 -18.29
N GLY A 30 -3.87 -4.91 -18.16
CA GLY A 30 -5.13 -4.93 -18.92
C GLY A 30 -6.18 -5.85 -18.30
N GLY A 31 -5.98 -6.25 -17.04
CA GLY A 31 -6.92 -7.10 -16.29
C GLY A 31 -8.31 -6.46 -16.20
N ALA A 32 -9.33 -7.29 -16.40
CA ALA A 32 -10.72 -6.87 -16.25
C ALA A 32 -11.07 -6.80 -14.76
N LEU A 33 -11.14 -5.58 -14.22
CA LEU A 33 -11.56 -5.33 -12.84
C LEU A 33 -13.03 -5.72 -12.64
N GLY A 34 -13.24 -6.99 -12.27
CA GLY A 34 -14.54 -7.53 -11.91
C GLY A 34 -15.05 -7.01 -10.56
N ARG A 35 -16.23 -7.49 -10.15
CA ARG A 35 -16.89 -7.08 -8.90
C ARG A 35 -16.00 -7.27 -7.67
N GLU A 36 -15.26 -8.36 -7.60
CA GLU A 36 -14.37 -8.66 -6.47
C GLU A 36 -13.26 -7.61 -6.33
N HIS A 37 -12.59 -7.27 -7.44
CA HIS A 37 -11.56 -6.22 -7.46
C HIS A 37 -12.14 -4.85 -7.07
N ALA A 38 -13.37 -4.54 -7.49
CA ALA A 38 -14.03 -3.29 -7.13
C ALA A 38 -14.31 -3.21 -5.62
N VAL A 39 -14.78 -4.31 -5.00
CA VAL A 39 -15.02 -4.36 -3.55
C VAL A 39 -13.71 -4.19 -2.79
N ILE A 40 -12.66 -4.92 -3.17
CA ILE A 40 -11.34 -4.83 -2.53
C ILE A 40 -10.76 -3.42 -2.71
N TYR A 41 -10.87 -2.84 -3.91
CA TYR A 41 -10.39 -1.47 -4.18
C TYR A 41 -11.13 -0.42 -3.35
N LEU A 42 -12.45 -0.53 -3.20
CA LEU A 42 -13.24 0.43 -2.41
C LEU A 42 -12.88 0.38 -0.91
N ASP A 43 -12.72 -0.82 -0.35
CA ASP A 43 -12.23 -1.00 1.02
C ASP A 43 -10.82 -0.42 1.19
N LEU A 44 -9.88 -0.78 0.30
CA LEU A 44 -8.52 -0.25 0.31
C LEU A 44 -8.47 1.26 0.18
N ARG A 45 -9.29 1.83 -0.71
CA ARG A 45 -9.39 3.27 -0.93
C ARG A 45 -9.81 3.96 0.35
N GLN A 46 -10.85 3.47 1.01
CA GLN A 46 -11.34 4.08 2.25
C GLN A 46 -10.26 4.03 3.33
N ARG A 47 -9.67 2.86 3.56
CA ARG A 47 -8.59 2.68 4.56
C ARG A 47 -7.37 3.55 4.27
N LEU A 48 -6.95 3.65 3.00
CA LEU A 48 -5.83 4.50 2.61
C LEU A 48 -6.14 5.98 2.83
N LEU A 49 -7.33 6.45 2.46
CA LEU A 49 -7.70 7.86 2.63
C LEU A 49 -7.90 8.26 4.09
N ASP A 50 -8.32 7.33 4.94
CA ASP A 50 -8.49 7.55 6.39
C ASP A 50 -7.17 7.44 7.17
N SER A 51 -6.16 6.79 6.58
CA SER A 51 -4.83 6.62 7.19
C SER A 51 -3.92 7.84 6.97
N ASP A 52 -2.92 8.00 7.84
CA ASP A 52 -1.90 9.04 7.66
C ASP A 52 -1.05 8.84 6.40
N ILE A 53 -0.91 7.61 5.91
CA ILE A 53 -0.18 7.33 4.66
C ILE A 53 -0.91 7.89 3.44
N GLY A 54 -2.25 8.03 3.49
CA GLY A 54 -3.05 8.63 2.44
C GLY A 54 -2.64 10.06 2.10
N LYS A 55 -2.24 10.84 3.12
CA LYS A 55 -1.76 12.22 2.98
C LYS A 55 -0.40 12.32 2.28
N LEU A 56 0.33 11.21 2.24
CA LEU A 56 1.71 11.12 1.76
C LEU A 56 1.81 10.30 0.47
N LEU A 57 0.67 9.93 -0.12
CA LEU A 57 0.64 9.30 -1.43
C LEU A 57 1.16 10.27 -2.51
N PRO A 58 2.13 9.86 -3.35
CA PRO A 58 2.50 10.57 -4.56
C PRO A 58 1.27 10.88 -5.42
N GLY A 59 1.28 12.01 -6.12
CA GLY A 59 0.12 12.48 -6.89
C GLY A 59 -0.48 11.42 -7.82
N PHE A 60 0.37 10.60 -8.45
CA PHE A 60 -0.09 9.46 -9.25
C PHE A 60 -0.90 8.43 -8.44
N LEU A 61 -0.38 7.97 -7.30
CA LEU A 61 -1.08 7.00 -6.45
C LEU A 61 -2.33 7.62 -5.84
N TYR A 62 -2.26 8.88 -5.43
CA TYR A 62 -3.43 9.61 -4.94
C TYR A 62 -4.54 9.70 -5.99
N GLN A 63 -4.20 9.98 -7.25
CA GLN A 63 -5.16 9.97 -8.37
C GLN A 63 -5.73 8.56 -8.59
N CYS A 64 -4.91 7.53 -8.55
CA CYS A 64 -5.37 6.15 -8.66
C CYS A 64 -6.33 5.74 -7.55
N VAL A 65 -6.21 6.32 -6.35
CA VAL A 65 -7.10 6.07 -5.20
C VAL A 65 -8.35 6.97 -5.23
N THR A 66 -8.28 8.16 -5.82
CA THR A 66 -9.41 9.11 -5.83
C THR A 66 -10.29 9.01 -7.06
N VAL A 67 -9.79 8.51 -8.19
CA VAL A 67 -10.51 8.44 -9.47
C VAL A 67 -10.97 7.02 -9.77
N PHE A 68 -12.27 6.86 -10.00
CA PHE A 68 -12.89 5.55 -10.30
C PHE A 68 -12.40 4.93 -11.62
N ARG A 69 -11.91 5.75 -12.55
CA ARG A 69 -11.37 5.33 -13.87
C ARG A 69 -9.84 5.22 -13.91
N PHE A 70 -9.20 4.89 -12.79
CA PHE A 70 -7.73 4.80 -12.71
C PHE A 70 -7.11 3.85 -13.74
N LYS A 71 -7.83 2.81 -14.20
CA LYS A 71 -7.34 1.91 -15.26
C LYS A 71 -7.03 2.65 -16.57
N GLU A 72 -7.88 3.61 -16.95
CA GLU A 72 -7.71 4.40 -18.17
C GLU A 72 -6.49 5.31 -18.00
N PHE A 73 -6.34 5.89 -16.80
CA PHE A 73 -5.20 6.71 -16.46
C PHE A 73 -3.87 5.93 -16.50
N ILE A 74 -3.83 4.70 -15.96
CA ILE A 74 -2.64 3.83 -16.03
C ILE A 74 -2.30 3.47 -17.48
N ALA A 75 -3.30 3.13 -18.29
CA ALA A 75 -3.10 2.79 -19.69
C ALA A 75 -2.59 3.96 -20.54
N LEU A 76 -2.89 5.21 -20.16
CA LEU A 76 -2.41 6.41 -20.84
C LEU A 76 -0.96 6.78 -20.48
N TYR A 77 -0.38 6.17 -19.44
CA TYR A 77 0.96 6.53 -18.97
C TYR A 77 2.07 6.08 -19.93
N ASP A 78 2.03 4.82 -20.36
CA ASP A 78 3.00 4.24 -21.29
C ASP A 78 2.36 3.04 -22.01
N PRO A 79 2.59 2.83 -23.33
CA PRO A 79 2.10 1.64 -24.02
C PRO A 79 2.73 0.34 -23.52
N ASP A 80 3.93 0.39 -22.94
CA ASP A 80 4.63 -0.77 -22.40
C ASP A 80 4.10 -1.14 -21.01
N THR A 81 3.67 -2.39 -20.84
CA THR A 81 3.19 -2.92 -19.56
C THR A 81 4.26 -2.96 -18.49
N GLU A 82 5.49 -3.35 -18.83
CA GLU A 82 6.60 -3.46 -17.89
C GLU A 82 6.98 -2.10 -17.34
N LEU A 83 7.01 -1.06 -18.20
CA LEU A 83 7.29 0.31 -17.78
C LEU A 83 6.20 0.86 -16.84
N ARG A 84 4.92 0.53 -17.09
CA ARG A 84 3.81 0.90 -16.19
C ARG A 84 3.95 0.23 -14.82
N ILE A 85 4.24 -1.07 -14.79
CA ILE A 85 4.41 -1.81 -13.53
C ILE A 85 5.64 -1.30 -12.77
N ALA A 86 6.77 -1.10 -13.45
CA ALA A 86 7.99 -0.56 -12.83
C ALA A 86 7.75 0.84 -12.24
N PHE A 87 6.95 1.67 -12.90
CA PHE A 87 6.57 2.98 -12.38
C PHE A 87 5.70 2.87 -11.11
N ILE A 88 4.69 1.99 -11.12
CA ILE A 88 3.86 1.70 -9.94
C ILE A 88 4.75 1.23 -8.77
N ASP A 89 5.63 0.27 -9.02
CA ASP A 89 6.54 -0.29 -8.01
C ASP A 89 7.46 0.78 -7.43
N ARG A 90 8.00 1.66 -8.27
CA ARG A 90 8.80 2.81 -7.83
C ARG A 90 8.01 3.77 -6.94
N MET A 91 6.74 4.04 -7.26
CA MET A 91 5.90 4.93 -6.44
C MET A 91 5.57 4.28 -5.09
N ILE A 92 5.24 3.00 -5.08
CA ILE A 92 4.96 2.24 -3.85
C ILE A 92 6.20 2.15 -2.96
N ALA A 93 7.37 1.86 -3.54
CA ALA A 93 8.63 1.83 -2.80
C ALA A 93 8.97 3.19 -2.16
N ARG A 94 8.65 4.30 -2.83
CA ARG A 94 8.79 5.65 -2.26
C ARG A 94 7.89 5.86 -1.05
N CYS A 95 6.63 5.42 -1.11
CA CYS A 95 5.73 5.50 0.04
C CYS A 95 6.23 4.67 1.22
N ILE A 96 6.70 3.45 0.97
CA ILE A 96 7.25 2.57 2.02
C ILE A 96 8.54 3.17 2.61
N ALA A 97 9.38 3.84 1.81
CA ALA A 97 10.58 4.49 2.34
C ALA A 97 10.25 5.68 3.27
N ILE A 98 9.14 6.39 3.03
CA ILE A 98 8.65 7.48 3.88
C ILE A 98 7.99 6.92 5.16
N HIS A 99 7.34 5.76 5.05
CA HIS A 99 6.75 5.02 6.17
C HIS A 99 7.38 3.63 6.27
N PRO A 100 8.62 3.53 6.78
CA PRO A 100 9.22 2.23 6.98
C PRO A 100 8.29 1.40 7.89
N PRO A 101 8.07 0.12 7.57
CA PRO A 101 7.30 -0.75 8.46
C PRO A 101 7.94 -0.67 9.84
N GLU A 102 7.12 -0.44 10.86
CA GLU A 102 7.59 -0.28 12.24
C GLU A 102 8.55 -1.42 12.56
N SER A 103 9.82 -1.07 12.77
CA SER A 103 10.90 -2.03 12.95
C SER A 103 10.53 -2.96 14.09
N ALA A 104 10.67 -4.27 13.87
CA ALA A 104 10.50 -5.32 14.87
C ALA A 104 11.05 -4.91 16.25
N PRO A 105 10.46 -5.39 17.37
CA PRO A 105 10.86 -4.98 18.71
C PRO A 105 12.37 -5.00 18.84
N LYS A 106 12.95 -3.85 19.21
CA LYS A 106 14.37 -3.74 19.51
C LYS A 106 14.71 -4.90 20.47
N PRO A 107 15.75 -5.70 20.22
CA PRO A 107 16.21 -6.64 21.21
C PRO A 107 16.47 -5.84 22.49
N SER A 108 15.80 -6.23 23.57
CA SER A 108 15.96 -5.66 24.90
C SER A 108 17.45 -5.73 25.24
N GLY A 109 18.16 -4.61 25.13
CA GLY A 109 19.52 -4.51 25.57
C GLY A 109 19.52 -4.39 27.08
N ASP A 110 19.59 -5.51 27.78
CA ASP A 110 19.82 -5.60 29.22
C ASP A 110 20.78 -6.76 29.57
N ASP A 111 21.82 -6.96 28.75
CA ASP A 111 23.00 -7.75 29.12
C ASP A 111 24.29 -6.94 28.86
N GLN A 112 24.37 -5.73 29.43
CA GLN A 112 25.67 -5.12 29.70
C GLN A 112 26.20 -5.72 31.00
N GLU A 113 26.98 -6.80 30.90
CA GLU A 113 27.88 -7.19 31.99
C GLU A 113 28.89 -6.04 32.20
N PRO A 114 29.01 -5.50 33.44
CA PRO A 114 30.03 -4.50 33.73
C PRO A 114 31.38 -5.20 33.80
N TRP A 115 32.27 -4.85 32.86
CA TRP A 115 33.68 -5.23 32.93
C TRP A 115 34.27 -4.69 34.25
N THR A 116 34.57 -5.61 35.18
CA THR A 116 35.36 -5.31 36.37
C THR A 116 36.81 -5.03 35.98
N PHE A 117 37.35 -3.95 36.56
CA PHE A 117 38.73 -3.46 36.45
C PHE A 117 39.78 -4.50 36.87
#